data_AF-A0A4Y2P893-F1
#
_entry.id   AF-A0A4Y2P893-F1
#
_cell.length_a   1.000
_cell.length_b   1.000
_cell.length_c   1.000
_cell.angle_alpha   90.00
_cell.angle_beta   90.00
_cell.angle_gamma   90.00
#
_symmetry.space_group_name_H-M   'P 1'
#
loop_
_entity.id
_entity.type
_entity.pdbx_description
1 polymer ?
#
loop_
_entity_poly.entity_id
_entity_poly.type
_entity_poly.pdbx_seq_one_letter_code
_entity_poly.pdbx_strand_id
1 'polypeptide(L)'
;MKLKPTLYVTWLRRYKRLKYLGKRHNVFLSGPAIRQQWRDVWMQEFPYPEHKNTKDRFSIVNIVPWVICYSYVIFIMNIMRRVIEEKSNGSKELLRMMGMTDFTYWASTFMNYFIYAFIIMFIVTILYKVPMKASTAFLKHMDFFLLFIVLLIFIASLILFCMALSIFFYRANFATVALIIIYIPSCTLLMTNFFMIDSETSYYPLSVASKLGICLLPQGALLTAFHIISSYEASGEGVGWNNITEFSLIPDINVAMILATMLVSCGIYIVFIWYFDAVCPWQPGVPKPFYFFLT
;
A
#
# COMPACT_ATOMS: atom_id res chain seq x y z
N MET A 1 -22.44 -10.76 14.26
CA MET A 1 -23.38 -9.62 14.19
C MET A 1 -22.55 -8.33 14.30
N LYS A 2 -22.17 -7.70 13.17
CA LYS A 2 -21.26 -6.54 13.12
C LYS A 2 -21.99 -5.28 13.64
N LEU A 3 -21.58 -4.74 14.79
CA LEU A 3 -22.10 -3.48 15.33
C LEU A 3 -21.48 -2.29 14.58
N LYS A 4 -22.32 -1.37 14.08
CA LYS A 4 -21.89 -0.15 13.37
C LYS A 4 -20.92 0.69 14.23
N PRO A 5 -19.88 1.32 13.64
CA PRO A 5 -18.85 2.07 14.37
C PRO A 5 -19.40 3.26 15.19
N THR A 6 -20.53 3.83 14.79
CA THR A 6 -21.25 4.88 15.53
C THR A 6 -21.70 4.40 16.91
N LEU A 7 -22.16 3.14 17.02
CA LEU A 7 -22.60 2.54 18.28
C LEU A 7 -21.41 2.36 19.25
N TYR A 8 -20.24 2.01 18.74
CA TYR A 8 -19.04 1.79 19.56
C TYR A 8 -18.52 3.07 20.21
N VAL A 9 -18.49 4.19 19.48
CA VAL A 9 -18.06 5.50 20.04
C VAL A 9 -19.08 6.04 21.06
N THR A 10 -20.38 5.90 20.79
CA THR A 10 -21.40 6.19 21.82
C THR A 10 -21.27 5.27 23.03
N TRP A 11 -20.94 4.00 22.83
CA TRP A 11 -20.74 3.03 23.91
C TRP A 11 -19.53 3.38 24.77
N LEU A 12 -18.38 3.74 24.19
CA LEU A 12 -17.19 4.21 24.91
C LEU A 12 -17.46 5.49 25.72
N ARG A 13 -18.21 6.45 25.16
CA ARG A 13 -18.64 7.65 25.90
C ARG A 13 -19.58 7.30 27.05
N ARG A 14 -20.51 6.35 26.86
CA ARG A 14 -21.43 5.87 27.90
C ARG A 14 -20.68 5.10 28.98
N TYR A 15 -19.70 4.28 28.61
CA TYR A 15 -18.86 3.49 29.51
C TYR A 15 -17.97 4.36 30.39
N LYS A 16 -17.25 5.35 29.80
CA LYS A 16 -16.49 6.33 30.60
C LYS A 16 -17.41 7.07 31.56
N ARG A 17 -18.58 7.54 31.10
CA ARG A 17 -19.57 8.23 31.94
C ARG A 17 -20.10 7.35 33.10
N LEU A 18 -20.36 6.07 32.84
CA LEU A 18 -20.76 5.09 33.86
C LEU A 18 -19.64 4.81 34.88
N LYS A 19 -18.38 4.77 34.44
CA LYS A 19 -17.22 4.61 35.34
C LYS A 19 -17.03 5.81 36.28
N TYR A 20 -17.28 7.03 35.80
CA TYR A 20 -17.30 8.24 36.63
C TYR A 20 -18.50 8.29 37.59
N LEU A 21 -19.68 7.83 37.14
CA LEU A 21 -20.87 7.74 37.98
C LEU A 21 -20.73 6.67 39.07
N GLY A 22 -20.10 5.53 38.80
CA GLY A 22 -19.79 4.50 39.79
C GLY A 22 -18.82 5.00 40.86
N LYS A 23 -17.84 5.84 40.49
CA LYS A 23 -16.90 6.46 41.44
C LYS A 23 -17.56 7.51 42.36
N ARG A 24 -18.59 8.22 41.87
CA ARG A 24 -19.42 9.13 42.70
C ARG A 24 -20.43 8.39 43.58
N HIS A 25 -21.00 7.29 43.10
CA HIS A 25 -21.95 6.48 43.88
C HIS A 25 -21.28 5.80 45.08
N ASN A 26 -20.04 5.33 44.95
CA ASN A 26 -19.31 4.72 46.07
C ASN A 26 -19.09 5.67 47.28
N VAL A 27 -19.18 6.99 47.08
CA VAL A 27 -19.10 7.99 48.17
C VAL A 27 -20.47 8.24 48.82
N PHE A 28 -21.57 8.05 48.08
CA PHE A 28 -22.94 8.28 48.56
C PHE A 28 -23.58 7.07 49.27
N LEU A 29 -22.96 5.88 49.18
CA LEU A 29 -23.51 4.61 49.69
C LEU A 29 -23.04 4.25 51.11
N SER A 30 -22.50 5.19 51.90
CA SER A 30 -21.95 4.94 53.25
C SER A 30 -23.00 4.83 54.37
N GLY A 31 -24.29 4.78 54.06
CA GLY A 31 -25.36 4.57 55.04
C GLY A 31 -25.57 3.08 55.39
N PRO A 32 -25.73 2.70 56.67
CA PRO A 32 -25.85 1.30 57.10
C PRO A 32 -27.08 0.57 56.52
N ALA A 33 -28.15 1.32 56.19
CA ALA A 33 -29.37 0.77 55.60
C ALA A 33 -29.19 0.35 54.12
N ILE A 34 -28.38 1.08 53.36
CA ILE A 34 -28.21 0.83 51.91
C ILE A 34 -27.30 -0.38 51.68
N ARG A 35 -26.36 -0.65 52.60
CA ARG A 35 -25.43 -1.80 52.53
C ARG A 35 -26.13 -3.16 52.54
N GLN A 36 -27.34 -3.26 53.08
CA GLN A 36 -28.11 -4.50 53.07
C GLN A 36 -28.75 -4.79 51.70
N GLN A 37 -29.14 -3.75 50.95
CA GLN A 37 -29.85 -3.89 49.67
C GLN A 37 -28.92 -4.23 48.50
N TRP A 38 -27.63 -3.89 48.59
CA TRP A 38 -26.62 -4.21 47.56
C TRP A 38 -25.82 -5.49 47.87
N ARG A 39 -26.21 -6.26 48.89
CA ARG A 39 -25.50 -7.51 49.25
C ARG A 39 -25.64 -8.60 48.18
N ASP A 40 -26.66 -8.49 47.31
CA ASP A 40 -26.98 -9.48 46.28
C ASP A 40 -26.68 -8.99 44.84
N VAL A 41 -25.88 -7.94 44.67
CA VAL A 41 -25.54 -7.41 43.34
C VAL A 41 -24.21 -7.97 42.86
N TRP A 42 -24.30 -8.97 42.00
CA TRP A 42 -23.16 -9.57 41.31
C TRP A 42 -22.82 -8.76 40.05
N MET A 43 -21.59 -8.27 39.96
CA MET A 43 -21.09 -7.71 38.71
C MET A 43 -20.62 -8.86 37.81
N GLN A 44 -21.37 -9.10 36.73
CA GLN A 44 -20.97 -10.01 35.68
C GLN A 44 -20.33 -9.20 34.54
N GLU A 45 -19.11 -9.56 34.16
CA GLU A 45 -18.51 -9.04 32.94
C GLU A 45 -19.28 -9.56 31.73
N PHE A 46 -19.47 -8.70 30.72
CA PHE A 46 -20.09 -9.15 29.47
C PHE A 46 -19.27 -10.30 28.88
N PRO A 47 -19.90 -11.40 28.42
CA PRO A 47 -19.17 -12.48 27.79
C PRO A 47 -18.48 -11.95 26.54
N TYR A 48 -17.15 -12.02 26.52
CA TYR A 48 -16.36 -11.68 25.35
C TYR A 48 -16.26 -12.90 24.43
N PRO A 49 -16.33 -12.72 23.10
CA PRO A 49 -16.05 -13.80 22.18
C PRO A 49 -14.62 -14.32 22.38
N GLU A 50 -14.39 -15.59 22.02
CA GLU A 50 -13.09 -16.25 22.15
C GLU A 50 -11.98 -15.43 21.46
N HIS A 51 -11.08 -14.85 22.26
CA HIS A 51 -9.97 -14.06 21.74
C HIS A 51 -8.84 -15.00 21.33
N LYS A 52 -8.74 -15.31 20.04
CA LYS A 52 -7.54 -15.94 19.49
C LYS A 52 -6.41 -14.91 19.54
N ASN A 53 -5.39 -15.15 20.34
CA ASN A 53 -4.18 -14.33 20.38
C ASN A 53 -3.45 -14.40 19.03
N THR A 54 -3.83 -13.52 18.09
CA THR A 54 -3.25 -13.41 16.74
C THR A 54 -2.25 -12.26 16.62
N LYS A 55 -1.87 -11.63 17.76
CA LYS A 55 -0.99 -10.45 17.82
C LYS A 55 0.34 -10.67 17.10
N ASP A 56 0.97 -11.83 17.28
CA ASP A 56 2.26 -12.15 16.64
C ASP A 56 2.13 -12.28 15.12
N ARG A 57 1.00 -12.81 14.64
CA ARG A 57 0.77 -13.03 13.21
C ARG A 57 0.53 -11.72 12.45
N PHE A 58 -0.21 -10.79 13.06
CA PHE A 58 -0.45 -9.46 12.48
C PHE A 58 0.86 -8.68 12.28
N SER A 59 1.78 -8.76 13.26
CA SER A 59 3.08 -8.09 13.19
C SER A 59 3.98 -8.63 12.07
N ILE A 60 3.99 -9.95 11.85
CA ILE A 60 4.83 -10.58 10.81
C ILE A 60 4.35 -10.18 9.40
N VAL A 61 3.03 -10.19 9.15
CA VAL A 61 2.47 -9.85 7.84
C VAL A 61 2.71 -8.38 7.48
N ASN A 62 2.75 -7.48 8.46
CA ASN A 62 3.00 -6.04 8.23
C ASN A 62 4.46 -5.72 7.87
N ILE A 63 5.42 -6.60 8.17
CA ILE A 63 6.85 -6.43 7.81
C ILE A 63 7.11 -6.83 6.35
N VAL A 64 6.31 -7.76 5.82
CA VAL A 64 6.42 -8.28 4.43
C VAL A 64 6.55 -7.18 3.36
N PRO A 65 5.66 -6.17 3.29
CA PRO A 65 5.75 -5.15 2.24
C PRO A 65 7.03 -4.31 2.35
N TRP A 66 7.67 -4.20 3.51
CA TRP A 66 8.96 -3.50 3.64
C TRP A 66 10.06 -4.27 2.92
N VAL A 67 10.12 -5.57 3.17
CA VAL A 67 11.14 -6.45 2.58
C VAL A 67 11.01 -6.40 1.06
N ILE A 68 9.78 -6.40 0.54
CA ILE A 68 9.51 -6.22 -0.89
C ILE A 68 9.97 -4.84 -1.37
N CYS A 69 9.57 -3.75 -0.71
CA CYS A 69 9.97 -2.40 -1.13
C CYS A 69 11.50 -2.22 -1.18
N TYR A 70 12.23 -2.76 -0.20
CA TYR A 70 13.69 -2.68 -0.16
C TYR A 70 14.40 -3.61 -1.15
N SER A 71 13.87 -4.82 -1.39
CA SER A 71 14.49 -5.75 -2.33
C SER A 71 14.49 -5.20 -3.77
N TYR A 72 13.46 -4.43 -4.12
CA TYR A 72 13.33 -3.81 -5.44
C TYR A 72 14.19 -2.55 -5.64
N VAL A 73 14.94 -2.07 -4.64
CA VAL A 73 15.83 -0.90 -4.81
C VAL A 73 16.87 -1.13 -5.91
N ILE A 74 17.51 -2.30 -5.92
CA ILE A 74 18.52 -2.65 -6.94
C ILE A 74 17.87 -2.73 -8.33
N PHE A 75 16.65 -3.26 -8.42
CA PHE A 75 15.90 -3.33 -9.66
C PHE A 75 15.58 -1.94 -10.22
N ILE A 76 15.14 -1.02 -9.36
CA ILE A 76 14.88 0.38 -9.69
C ILE A 76 16.16 1.07 -10.19
N MET A 77 17.30 0.84 -9.52
CA MET A 77 18.59 1.40 -9.96
C MET A 77 18.97 0.92 -11.36
N ASN A 78 18.78 -0.38 -11.65
CA ASN A 78 19.11 -0.96 -12.94
C ASN A 78 18.25 -0.40 -14.09
N ILE A 79 16.94 -0.20 -13.86
CA ILE A 79 16.05 0.42 -14.85
C ILE A 79 16.51 1.87 -15.10
N MET A 80 16.65 2.65 -14.03
CA MET A 80 16.97 4.08 -14.13
C MET A 80 18.29 4.29 -14.87
N ARG A 81 19.33 3.55 -14.47
CA ARG A 81 20.66 3.66 -15.06
C ARG A 81 20.65 3.31 -16.55
N ARG A 82 20.06 2.17 -16.92
CA ARG A 82 20.06 1.70 -18.31
C ARG A 82 19.30 2.64 -19.24
N VAL A 83 18.10 3.09 -18.84
CA VAL A 83 17.29 4.01 -19.66
C VAL A 83 18.03 5.34 -19.88
N ILE A 84 18.67 5.86 -18.84
CA ILE A 84 19.41 7.13 -18.96
C ILE A 84 20.72 6.96 -19.74
N GLU A 85 21.42 5.83 -19.60
CA GLU A 85 22.61 5.52 -20.41
C GLU A 85 22.27 5.38 -21.90
N GLU A 86 21.17 4.69 -22.24
CA GLU A 86 20.68 4.59 -23.62
C GLU A 86 20.33 5.96 -24.22
N LYS A 87 19.78 6.84 -23.39
CA LYS A 87 19.49 8.24 -23.76
C LYS A 87 20.77 9.08 -23.90
N SER A 88 21.72 8.98 -22.97
CA SER A 88 22.94 9.79 -22.99
C SER A 88 23.92 9.39 -24.08
N ASN A 89 23.93 8.10 -24.46
CA ASN A 89 24.76 7.60 -25.56
C ASN A 89 24.18 7.93 -26.94
N GLY A 90 22.96 8.48 -27.01
CA GLY A 90 22.27 8.76 -28.26
C GLY A 90 21.66 7.53 -28.94
N SER A 91 21.69 6.35 -28.29
CA SER A 91 21.13 5.11 -28.86
C SER A 91 19.65 5.24 -29.17
N LYS A 92 18.89 5.94 -28.32
CA LYS A 92 17.46 6.22 -28.57
C LYS A 92 17.25 7.00 -29.88
N GLU A 93 18.08 8.01 -30.15
CA GLU A 93 17.95 8.82 -31.36
C GLU A 93 18.42 8.07 -32.61
N LEU A 94 19.45 7.23 -32.48
CA LEU A 94 19.84 6.32 -33.56
C LEU A 94 18.68 5.38 -33.95
N LEU A 95 17.96 4.84 -32.97
CA LEU A 95 16.78 4.00 -33.22
C LEU A 95 15.65 4.80 -33.89
N ARG A 96 15.48 6.08 -33.53
CA ARG A 96 14.53 6.98 -34.16
C ARG A 96 14.89 7.26 -35.63
N MET A 97 16.17 7.48 -35.94
CA MET A 97 16.66 7.66 -37.32
C MET A 97 16.45 6.41 -38.18
N MET A 98 16.46 5.22 -37.58
CA MET A 98 16.13 3.96 -38.25
C MET A 98 14.61 3.74 -38.46
N GLY A 99 13.76 4.70 -38.08
CA GLY A 99 12.32 4.66 -38.27
C GLY A 99 11.53 4.08 -37.10
N MET A 100 12.15 3.86 -35.94
CA MET A 100 11.45 3.37 -34.75
C MET A 100 10.63 4.49 -34.10
N THR A 101 9.38 4.19 -33.74
CA THR A 101 8.53 5.15 -33.03
C THR A 101 8.85 5.21 -31.55
N ASP A 102 8.66 6.38 -30.92
CA ASP A 102 8.87 6.57 -29.47
C ASP A 102 7.97 5.63 -28.64
N PHE A 103 6.75 5.36 -29.11
CA PHE A 103 5.85 4.40 -28.46
C PHE A 103 6.44 2.98 -28.45
N THR A 104 7.00 2.53 -29.58
CA THR A 104 7.67 1.23 -29.66
C THR A 104 8.87 1.15 -28.74
N TYR A 105 9.66 2.23 -28.62
CA TYR A 105 10.77 2.31 -27.66
C TYR A 105 10.28 2.02 -26.24
N TRP A 106 9.36 2.85 -25.74
CA TRP A 106 8.88 2.74 -24.36
C TRP A 106 8.15 1.43 -24.08
N ALA A 107 7.34 0.94 -25.03
CA ALA A 107 6.67 -0.34 -24.92
C ALA A 107 7.65 -1.52 -24.86
N SER A 108 8.71 -1.50 -25.68
CA SER A 108 9.74 -2.54 -25.68
C SER A 108 10.53 -2.56 -24.37
N THR A 109 10.89 -1.38 -23.85
CA THR A 109 11.59 -1.24 -22.59
C THR A 109 10.70 -1.74 -21.45
N PHE A 110 9.41 -1.36 -21.43
CA PHE A 110 8.46 -1.83 -20.42
C PHE A 110 8.32 -3.35 -20.46
N MET A 111 8.10 -3.92 -21.65
CA MET A 111 7.90 -5.36 -21.81
C MET A 111 9.12 -6.17 -21.37
N ASN A 112 10.34 -5.70 -21.67
CA ASN A 112 11.57 -6.35 -21.27
C ASN A 112 11.65 -6.49 -19.74
N TYR A 113 11.46 -5.39 -19.00
CA TYR A 113 11.48 -5.42 -17.54
C TYR A 113 10.27 -6.15 -16.95
N PHE A 114 9.10 -6.05 -17.58
CA PHE A 114 7.88 -6.69 -17.13
C PHE A 114 7.97 -8.22 -17.18
N ILE A 115 8.61 -8.82 -18.20
CA ILE A 115 8.80 -10.27 -18.28
C ILE A 115 9.67 -10.79 -17.12
N TYR A 116 10.80 -10.14 -16.85
CA TYR A 116 11.65 -10.51 -15.71
C TYR A 116 10.91 -10.35 -14.38
N ALA A 117 10.21 -9.24 -14.22
CA ALA A 117 9.39 -8.97 -13.04
C ALA A 117 8.27 -10.01 -12.86
N PHE A 118 7.59 -10.41 -13.93
CA PHE A 118 6.49 -11.38 -13.90
C PHE A 118 6.95 -12.72 -13.30
N ILE A 119 8.10 -13.22 -13.75
CA ILE A 119 8.67 -14.48 -13.23
C ILE A 119 9.00 -14.35 -11.74
N ILE A 120 9.61 -13.23 -11.33
CA ILE A 120 9.95 -12.99 -9.93
C ILE A 120 8.68 -12.89 -9.07
N MET A 121 7.65 -12.15 -9.50
CA MET A 121 6.39 -12.02 -8.77
C MET A 121 5.67 -13.37 -8.64
N PHE A 122 5.75 -14.22 -9.66
CA PHE A 122 5.20 -15.57 -9.60
C PHE A 122 5.90 -16.42 -8.53
N ILE A 123 7.24 -16.42 -8.50
CA ILE A 123 8.03 -17.12 -7.48
C ILE A 123 7.72 -16.59 -6.07
N VAL A 124 7.66 -15.26 -5.92
CA VAL A 124 7.35 -14.59 -4.65
C VAL A 124 5.95 -14.98 -4.15
N THR A 125 4.96 -15.06 -5.04
CA THR A 125 3.59 -15.48 -4.70
C THR A 125 3.55 -16.93 -4.21
N ILE A 126 4.29 -17.83 -4.87
CA ILE A 126 4.43 -19.23 -4.43
C ILE A 126 5.07 -19.28 -3.04
N LEU A 127 6.16 -18.54 -2.82
CA LEU A 127 6.87 -18.51 -1.54
C LEU A 127 5.97 -18.06 -0.39
N TYR A 128 5.07 -17.10 -0.62
CA TYR A 128 4.14 -16.64 0.41
C TYR A 128 3.03 -17.64 0.74
N LYS A 129 2.63 -18.48 -0.22
CA LYS A 129 1.54 -19.44 -0.03
C LYS A 129 2.01 -20.81 0.45
N VAL A 130 3.21 -21.24 0.08
CA VAL A 130 3.74 -22.55 0.46
C VAL A 130 4.04 -22.56 1.97
N PRO A 131 3.47 -23.53 2.73
CA PRO A 131 3.79 -23.67 4.15
C PRO A 131 5.24 -24.12 4.31
N MET A 132 6.04 -23.35 5.04
CA MET A 132 7.37 -23.80 5.47
C MET A 132 7.21 -24.91 6.52
N LYS A 133 8.06 -25.94 6.47
CA LYS A 133 7.99 -27.21 7.24
C LYS A 133 7.70 -27.12 8.76
N ALA A 134 7.77 -25.94 9.39
CA ALA A 134 7.53 -25.74 10.82
C ALA A 134 6.56 -24.58 11.16
N SER A 135 5.95 -23.91 10.17
CA SER A 135 5.05 -22.77 10.41
C SER A 135 3.87 -22.73 9.44
N THR A 136 2.72 -22.27 9.92
CA THR A 136 1.56 -21.98 9.07
C THR A 136 1.94 -20.99 7.98
N ALA A 137 1.42 -21.17 6.75
CA ALA A 137 1.62 -20.23 5.64
C ALA A 137 1.36 -18.77 6.08
N PHE A 138 2.21 -17.84 5.60
CA PHE A 138 2.16 -16.42 5.96
C PHE A 138 0.75 -15.84 5.74
N LEU A 139 0.13 -16.15 4.61
CA LEU A 139 -1.23 -15.77 4.23
C LEU A 139 -2.09 -17.02 3.97
N LYS A 140 -2.72 -17.53 5.03
CA LYS A 140 -3.43 -18.82 4.98
C LYS A 140 -4.78 -18.70 4.26
N HIS A 141 -5.56 -17.67 4.55
CA HIS A 141 -6.95 -17.56 4.09
C HIS A 141 -7.09 -16.76 2.80
N MET A 142 -6.07 -15.99 2.40
CA MET A 142 -6.08 -15.22 1.15
C MET A 142 -6.01 -16.11 -0.09
N ASP A 143 -6.79 -15.77 -1.12
CA ASP A 143 -6.72 -16.40 -2.44
C ASP A 143 -5.37 -16.14 -3.14
N PHE A 144 -4.77 -17.21 -3.69
CA PHE A 144 -3.47 -17.16 -4.38
C PHE A 144 -3.48 -16.19 -5.58
N PHE A 145 -4.51 -16.28 -6.42
CA PHE A 145 -4.61 -15.49 -7.64
C PHE A 145 -4.78 -13.99 -7.35
N LEU A 146 -5.49 -13.65 -6.27
CA LEU A 146 -5.67 -12.26 -5.84
C LEU A 146 -4.34 -11.67 -5.35
N LEU A 147 -3.54 -12.44 -4.60
CA LEU A 147 -2.19 -12.04 -4.18
C LEU A 147 -1.32 -11.74 -5.38
N PHE A 148 -1.32 -12.65 -6.35
CA PHE A 148 -0.55 -12.51 -7.57
C PHE A 148 -0.92 -11.23 -8.34
N ILE A 149 -2.21 -10.91 -8.46
CA ILE A 149 -2.68 -9.70 -9.15
C ILE A 149 -2.24 -8.42 -8.43
N VAL A 150 -2.37 -8.34 -7.10
CA VAL A 150 -1.94 -7.17 -6.31
C VAL A 150 -0.45 -6.91 -6.53
N LEU A 151 0.35 -7.98 -6.44
CA LEU A 151 1.79 -7.97 -6.64
C LEU A 151 2.20 -7.62 -8.09
N LEU A 152 1.45 -8.12 -9.08
CA LEU A 152 1.70 -7.85 -10.49
C LEU A 152 1.41 -6.40 -10.87
N ILE A 153 0.30 -5.84 -10.39
CA ILE A 153 -0.05 -4.43 -10.62
C ILE A 153 0.96 -3.52 -9.91
N PHE A 154 1.40 -3.90 -8.71
CA PHE A 154 2.47 -3.19 -8.01
C PHE A 154 3.73 -3.07 -8.87
N ILE A 155 4.27 -4.19 -9.38
CA ILE A 155 5.52 -4.13 -10.13
C ILE A 155 5.35 -3.41 -11.48
N ALA A 156 4.19 -3.52 -12.13
CA ALA A 156 3.87 -2.73 -13.33
C ALA A 156 3.88 -1.23 -13.03
N SER A 157 3.23 -0.80 -11.95
CA SER A 157 3.22 0.61 -11.52
C SER A 157 4.62 1.12 -11.15
N LEU A 158 5.45 0.27 -10.53
CA LEU A 158 6.82 0.61 -10.14
C LEU A 158 7.74 0.82 -11.35
N ILE A 159 7.64 -0.05 -12.36
CA ILE A 159 8.39 0.09 -13.61
C ILE A 159 8.02 1.39 -14.33
N LEU A 160 6.71 1.65 -14.48
CA LEU A 160 6.21 2.88 -15.12
C LEU A 160 6.62 4.14 -14.35
N PHE A 161 6.56 4.10 -13.02
CA PHE A 161 7.03 5.20 -12.17
C PHE A 161 8.52 5.51 -12.39
N CYS A 162 9.37 4.47 -12.43
CA CYS A 162 10.79 4.63 -12.69
C CYS A 162 11.07 5.19 -14.10
N MET A 163 10.36 4.69 -15.12
CA MET A 163 10.46 5.20 -16.48
C MET A 163 10.04 6.66 -16.59
N ALA A 164 8.93 7.05 -15.97
CA ALA A 164 8.46 8.44 -15.96
C ALA A 164 9.49 9.37 -15.31
N LEU A 165 10.09 8.98 -14.19
CA LEU A 165 11.12 9.79 -13.53
C LEU A 165 12.43 9.87 -14.32
N SER A 166 12.78 8.84 -15.08
CA SER A 166 14.00 8.82 -15.90
C SER A 166 14.03 9.94 -16.95
N ILE A 167 12.86 10.41 -17.40
CA ILE A 167 12.75 11.45 -18.43
C ILE A 167 13.37 12.76 -17.96
N PHE A 168 13.27 13.10 -16.66
CA PHE A 168 13.75 14.37 -16.10
C PHE A 168 15.26 14.46 -15.96
N PHE A 169 15.99 13.35 -16.03
CA PHE A 169 17.43 13.33 -15.82
C PHE A 169 18.22 13.07 -17.11
N TYR A 170 19.45 13.62 -17.15
CA TYR A 170 20.40 13.45 -18.25
C TYR A 170 21.61 12.58 -17.86
N ARG A 171 22.09 12.70 -16.61
CA ARG A 171 23.25 11.92 -16.10
C ARG A 171 22.78 10.73 -15.28
N ALA A 172 23.14 9.51 -15.71
CA ALA A 172 22.67 8.26 -15.10
C ALA A 172 23.06 8.13 -13.62
N ASN A 173 24.31 8.44 -13.26
CA ASN A 173 24.79 8.33 -11.88
C ASN A 173 24.04 9.26 -10.93
N PHE A 174 23.84 10.53 -11.32
CA PHE A 174 23.11 11.50 -10.52
C PHE A 174 21.64 11.10 -10.33
N ALA A 175 20.99 10.69 -11.42
CA ALA A 175 19.60 10.26 -11.40
C ALA A 175 19.37 9.05 -10.49
N THR A 176 20.28 8.06 -10.56
CA THR A 176 20.18 6.84 -9.74
C THR A 176 20.29 7.18 -8.26
N VAL A 177 21.25 8.03 -7.87
CA VAL A 177 21.40 8.48 -6.47
C VAL A 177 20.19 9.30 -6.02
N ALA A 178 19.73 10.25 -6.84
CA ALA A 178 18.54 11.06 -6.52
C ALA A 178 17.30 10.18 -6.32
N LEU A 179 17.09 9.18 -7.18
CA LEU A 179 15.96 8.27 -7.08
C LEU A 179 15.99 7.42 -5.81
N ILE A 180 17.16 6.93 -5.40
CA ILE A 180 17.32 6.19 -4.14
C ILE A 180 16.97 7.08 -2.93
N ILE A 181 17.45 8.33 -2.95
CA ILE A 181 17.17 9.34 -1.91
C ILE A 181 15.69 9.71 -1.88
N ILE A 182 14.97 9.60 -2.99
CA ILE A 182 13.52 9.83 -2.99
C ILE A 182 12.77 8.56 -2.53
N TYR A 183 13.19 7.39 -3.03
CA TYR A 183 12.46 6.13 -2.86
C TYR A 183 12.57 5.56 -1.44
N ILE A 184 13.78 5.49 -0.86
CA ILE A 184 13.99 4.91 0.47
C ILE A 184 13.27 5.74 1.56
N PRO A 185 13.48 7.07 1.66
CA PRO A 185 12.80 7.90 2.65
C PRO A 185 11.29 7.98 2.43
N SER A 186 10.81 7.96 1.19
CA SER A 186 9.37 7.89 0.92
C SER A 186 8.78 6.60 1.49
N CYS A 187 9.46 5.46 1.32
CA CYS A 187 9.01 4.19 1.87
C CYS A 187 9.04 4.17 3.41
N THR A 188 10.09 4.72 4.03
CA THR A 188 10.20 4.75 5.50
C THR A 188 9.18 5.69 6.12
N LEU A 189 9.03 6.92 5.60
CA LEU A 189 8.11 7.92 6.13
C LEU A 189 6.66 7.49 6.03
N LEU A 190 6.27 6.88 4.91
CA LEU A 190 4.91 6.39 4.72
C LEU A 190 4.60 5.30 5.74
N MET A 191 5.59 4.48 6.07
CA MET A 191 5.39 3.36 6.97
C MET A 191 5.41 3.73 8.46
N THR A 192 6.39 4.53 8.89
CA THR A 192 6.52 4.93 10.29
C THR A 192 5.36 5.82 10.73
N ASN A 193 4.98 6.79 9.91
CA ASN A 193 3.95 7.78 10.25
C ASN A 193 2.52 7.22 10.13
N PHE A 194 2.24 6.34 9.16
CA PHE A 194 0.87 5.87 8.93
C PHE A 194 0.56 4.50 9.54
N PHE A 195 1.54 3.61 9.72
CA PHE A 195 1.23 2.20 10.03
C PHE A 195 1.81 1.67 11.35
N MET A 196 2.96 2.16 11.82
CA MET A 196 3.64 1.56 13.00
C MET A 196 3.52 2.36 14.30
N ILE A 197 3.80 3.66 14.27
CA ILE A 197 4.02 4.40 15.52
C ILE A 197 2.68 4.83 16.14
N ASP A 198 1.64 5.04 15.33
CA ASP A 198 0.41 5.67 15.79
C ASP A 198 -0.74 5.55 14.75
N SER A 199 -1.01 4.31 14.29
CA SER A 199 -2.05 4.09 13.28
C SER A 199 -3.39 4.69 13.70
N GLU A 200 -3.78 4.54 14.97
CA GLU A 200 -5.04 5.05 15.58
C GLU A 200 -5.20 6.57 15.54
N THR A 201 -4.11 7.33 15.67
CA THR A 201 -4.17 8.79 15.76
C THR A 201 -3.85 9.48 14.44
N SER A 202 -3.09 8.85 13.55
CA SER A 202 -2.60 9.49 12.32
C SER A 202 -3.25 8.95 11.04
N TYR A 203 -3.56 7.66 10.96
CA TYR A 203 -4.10 7.06 9.73
C TYR A 203 -5.63 7.05 9.65
N TYR A 204 -6.33 6.76 10.76
CA TYR A 204 -7.81 6.77 10.75
C TYR A 204 -8.44 8.12 10.46
N PRO A 205 -7.94 9.28 10.97
CA PRO A 205 -8.60 10.57 10.70
C PRO A 205 -8.38 11.09 9.28
N LEU A 206 -7.50 10.48 8.48
CA LEU A 206 -7.28 10.88 7.10
C LEU A 206 -8.53 10.67 6.25
N SER A 207 -8.80 11.62 5.36
CA SER A 207 -9.84 11.48 4.34
C SER A 207 -9.53 10.29 3.42
N VAL A 208 -10.58 9.64 2.91
CA VAL A 208 -10.46 8.56 1.92
C VAL A 208 -9.63 9.03 0.72
N ALA A 209 -9.82 10.27 0.26
CA ALA A 209 -9.06 10.84 -0.85
C ALA A 209 -7.55 10.93 -0.56
N SER A 210 -7.16 11.34 0.65
CA SER A 210 -5.73 11.37 1.03
C SER A 210 -5.13 9.97 1.09
N LYS A 211 -5.87 9.00 1.61
CA LYS A 211 -5.41 7.60 1.66
C LYS A 211 -5.26 7.02 0.25
N LEU A 212 -6.19 7.31 -0.67
CA LEU A 212 -6.09 6.94 -2.09
C LEU A 212 -4.97 7.69 -2.81
N GLY A 213 -4.69 8.95 -2.43
CA GLY A 213 -3.57 9.73 -2.96
C GLY A 213 -2.22 9.11 -2.62
N ILE A 214 -2.09 8.56 -1.41
CA ILE A 214 -0.90 7.79 -1.00
C ILE A 214 -0.76 6.52 -1.86
N CYS A 215 -1.86 5.88 -2.24
CA CYS A 215 -1.89 4.73 -3.15
C CYS A 215 -1.54 5.07 -4.61
N LEU A 216 -1.42 6.34 -5.00
CA LEU A 216 -0.90 6.67 -6.33
C LEU A 216 0.58 6.31 -6.45
N LEU A 217 1.34 6.43 -5.34
CA LEU A 217 2.73 5.99 -5.29
C LEU A 217 2.78 4.46 -5.17
N PRO A 218 3.57 3.74 -6.00
CA PRO A 218 3.64 2.28 -5.99
C PRO A 218 3.93 1.70 -4.59
N GLN A 219 4.88 2.27 -3.86
CA GLN A 219 5.24 1.84 -2.51
C GLN A 219 4.09 2.07 -1.51
N GLY A 220 3.35 3.18 -1.63
CA GLY A 220 2.22 3.48 -0.77
C GLY A 220 1.05 2.53 -0.98
N ALA A 221 0.80 2.18 -2.24
CA ALA A 221 -0.22 1.21 -2.60
C ALA A 221 0.09 -0.19 -2.07
N LEU A 222 1.35 -0.63 -2.14
CA LEU A 222 1.75 -1.93 -1.59
C LEU A 222 1.57 -1.98 -0.06
N LEU A 223 2.04 -0.94 0.63
CA LEU A 223 1.95 -0.84 2.09
C LEU A 223 0.50 -0.84 2.57
N THR A 224 -0.35 -0.03 1.93
CA THR A 224 -1.79 0.02 2.24
C THR A 224 -2.48 -1.31 1.91
N ALA A 225 -2.19 -1.95 0.78
CA ALA A 225 -2.75 -3.24 0.40
C ALA A 225 -2.43 -4.33 1.43
N PHE A 226 -1.15 -4.47 1.80
CA PHE A 226 -0.73 -5.48 2.78
C PHE A 226 -1.26 -5.19 4.19
N HIS A 227 -1.41 -3.92 4.58
CA HIS A 227 -2.05 -3.58 5.85
C HIS A 227 -3.52 -4.02 5.89
N ILE A 228 -4.28 -3.82 4.80
CA ILE A 228 -5.66 -4.30 4.71
C ILE A 228 -5.71 -5.83 4.71
N ILE A 229 -4.87 -6.49 3.91
CA ILE A 229 -4.77 -7.95 3.86
C ILE A 229 -4.47 -8.53 5.26
N SER A 230 -3.54 -7.92 6.00
CA SER A 230 -3.20 -8.29 7.37
C SER A 230 -4.41 -8.16 8.31
N SER A 231 -5.23 -7.11 8.17
CA SER A 231 -6.46 -6.94 8.97
C SER A 231 -7.52 -8.03 8.70
N TYR A 232 -7.66 -8.46 7.45
CA TYR A 232 -8.57 -9.55 7.07
C TYR A 232 -8.08 -10.91 7.56
N GLU A 233 -6.76 -11.13 7.52
CA GLU A 233 -6.15 -12.35 8.04
C GLU A 233 -6.19 -12.43 9.56
N ALA A 234 -6.08 -11.30 10.26
CA ALA A 234 -6.27 -11.23 11.71
C ALA A 234 -7.72 -11.56 12.11
N SER A 235 -8.70 -11.27 11.24
CA SER A 235 -10.11 -11.59 11.44
C SER A 235 -10.45 -13.04 11.08
N GLY A 236 -9.57 -13.76 10.37
CA GLY A 236 -9.73 -15.16 10.00
C GLY A 236 -10.57 -15.45 8.76
N GLU A 237 -11.18 -14.44 8.13
CA GLU A 237 -11.97 -14.58 6.90
C GLU A 237 -11.10 -14.53 5.63
N GLY A 238 -9.90 -13.92 5.69
CA GLY A 238 -9.02 -13.76 4.53
C GLY A 238 -9.62 -12.82 3.46
N VAL A 239 -8.79 -12.49 2.45
CA VAL A 239 -9.25 -11.73 1.28
C VAL A 239 -9.46 -12.69 0.13
N GLY A 240 -10.70 -12.76 -0.36
CA GLY A 240 -11.06 -13.48 -1.57
C GLY A 240 -11.94 -12.66 -2.48
N TRP A 241 -12.23 -13.18 -3.68
CA TRP A 241 -13.00 -12.48 -4.71
C TRP A 241 -14.38 -12.01 -4.25
N ASN A 242 -15.04 -12.80 -3.41
CA ASN A 242 -16.38 -12.49 -2.89
C ASN A 242 -16.36 -11.32 -1.91
N ASN A 243 -15.23 -11.07 -1.24
CA ASN A 243 -15.10 -10.10 -0.15
C ASN A 243 -14.31 -8.84 -0.57
N ILE A 244 -13.94 -8.75 -1.85
CA ILE A 244 -13.07 -7.68 -2.35
C ILE A 244 -13.76 -6.31 -2.37
N THR A 245 -15.09 -6.28 -2.25
CA THR A 245 -15.93 -5.07 -2.19
C THR A 245 -16.30 -4.65 -0.77
N GLU A 246 -16.09 -5.52 0.23
CA GLU A 246 -16.51 -5.25 1.59
C GLU A 246 -15.49 -4.38 2.35
N PHE A 247 -16.01 -3.59 3.28
CA PHE A 247 -15.19 -2.79 4.17
C PHE A 247 -14.69 -3.63 5.34
N SER A 248 -13.38 -3.57 5.60
CA SER A 248 -12.79 -4.16 6.79
C SER A 248 -13.20 -3.35 8.03
N LEU A 249 -13.14 -3.98 9.21
CA LEU A 249 -13.57 -3.39 10.50
C LEU A 249 -12.76 -2.16 10.92
N ILE A 250 -11.64 -1.87 10.25
CA ILE A 250 -10.58 -1.01 10.74
C ILE A 250 -10.24 0.11 9.71
N PRO A 251 -10.09 -0.15 8.39
CA PRO A 251 -9.94 0.92 7.38
C PRO A 251 -11.21 1.19 6.55
N ASP A 252 -11.55 2.47 6.32
CA ASP A 252 -12.63 2.90 5.39
C ASP A 252 -12.34 2.63 3.90
N ILE A 253 -11.19 2.03 3.60
CA ILE A 253 -10.78 1.67 2.24
C ILE A 253 -10.99 0.18 2.04
N ASN A 254 -11.39 -0.13 0.82
CA ASN A 254 -11.59 -1.49 0.37
C ASN A 254 -10.49 -1.89 -0.65
N VAL A 255 -10.18 -3.18 -0.72
CA VAL A 255 -9.11 -3.74 -1.57
C VAL A 255 -9.34 -3.42 -3.05
N ALA A 256 -10.58 -3.50 -3.52
CA ALA A 256 -10.92 -3.12 -4.90
C ALA A 256 -10.60 -1.65 -5.21
N MET A 257 -10.79 -0.74 -4.25
CA MET A 257 -10.46 0.68 -4.44
C MET A 257 -8.95 0.88 -4.58
N ILE A 258 -8.14 0.16 -3.79
CA ILE A 258 -6.68 0.21 -3.92
C ILE A 258 -6.24 -0.30 -5.29
N LEU A 259 -6.73 -1.47 -5.70
CA LEU A 259 -6.45 -2.04 -7.02
C LEU A 259 -6.83 -1.09 -8.16
N ALA A 260 -8.02 -0.49 -8.09
CA ALA A 260 -8.46 0.51 -9.06
C ALA A 260 -7.52 1.72 -9.09
N THR A 261 -7.12 2.26 -7.93
CA THR A 261 -6.17 3.39 -7.88
C THR A 261 -4.79 3.06 -8.41
N MET A 262 -4.29 1.83 -8.23
CA MET A 262 -3.02 1.40 -8.79
C MET A 262 -3.09 1.27 -10.32
N LEU A 263 -4.21 0.81 -10.88
CA LEU A 263 -4.42 0.79 -12.33
C LEU A 263 -4.51 2.21 -12.89
N VAL A 264 -5.17 3.12 -12.18
CA VAL A 264 -5.23 4.54 -12.55
C VAL A 264 -3.84 5.17 -12.51
N SER A 265 -3.01 4.87 -11.51
CA SER A 265 -1.63 5.40 -11.45
C SER A 265 -0.77 4.92 -12.61
N CYS A 266 -0.90 3.65 -13.03
CA CYS A 266 -0.26 3.15 -14.26
C CYS A 266 -0.66 3.98 -15.48
N GLY A 267 -1.96 4.26 -15.67
CA GLY A 267 -2.46 5.09 -16.76
C GLY A 267 -1.88 6.51 -16.73
N ILE A 268 -1.85 7.13 -15.55
CA ILE A 268 -1.25 8.46 -15.35
C ILE A 268 0.25 8.46 -15.71
N TYR A 269 1.00 7.44 -15.31
CA TYR A 269 2.43 7.34 -15.65
C TYR A 269 2.67 7.14 -17.15
N ILE A 270 1.82 6.38 -17.85
CA ILE A 270 1.91 6.23 -19.31
C ILE A 270 1.67 7.59 -20.00
N VAL A 271 0.65 8.33 -19.58
CA VAL A 271 0.38 9.67 -20.11
C VAL A 271 1.53 10.63 -19.80
N PHE A 272 2.11 10.57 -18.61
CA PHE A 272 3.30 11.35 -18.27
C PHE A 272 4.50 11.00 -19.14
N ILE A 273 4.75 9.71 -19.40
CA ILE A 273 5.84 9.29 -20.30
C ILE A 273 5.60 9.89 -21.69
N TRP A 274 4.41 9.71 -22.27
CA TRP A 274 4.10 10.22 -23.60
C TRP A 274 4.21 11.75 -23.70
N TYR A 275 3.71 12.48 -22.71
CA TYR A 275 3.71 13.94 -22.70
C TYR A 275 5.11 14.52 -22.47
N PHE A 276 5.80 14.11 -21.40
CA PHE A 276 7.10 14.70 -21.05
C PHE A 276 8.22 14.27 -22.00
N ASP A 277 8.13 13.10 -22.63
CA ASP A 277 9.10 12.69 -23.64
C ASP A 277 9.10 13.62 -24.86
N ALA A 278 7.93 14.15 -25.24
CA ALA A 278 7.79 15.08 -26.36
C ALA A 278 8.24 16.52 -26.05
N VAL A 279 8.15 16.93 -24.79
CA VAL A 279 8.32 18.33 -24.35
C VAL A 279 9.73 18.62 -23.83
N CYS A 280 10.41 17.62 -23.25
CA CYS A 280 11.66 17.86 -22.52
C CYS A 280 12.87 18.19 -23.44
N PRO A 281 13.49 19.37 -23.29
CA PRO A 281 14.48 19.91 -24.24
C PRO A 281 15.89 19.32 -24.11
N TRP A 282 16.18 18.54 -23.07
CA TRP A 282 17.50 17.92 -22.86
C TRP A 282 17.66 16.56 -23.57
N GLN A 283 16.67 16.13 -24.35
CA GLN A 283 16.82 15.00 -25.28
C GLN A 283 17.43 15.51 -26.60
N PRO A 284 18.35 14.74 -27.22
CA PRO A 284 18.80 15.04 -28.57
C PRO A 284 17.59 14.98 -29.53
N GLY A 285 17.28 16.10 -30.19
CA GLY A 285 16.11 16.28 -31.05
C GLY A 285 15.50 17.68 -30.90
N VAL A 286 14.61 18.08 -31.81
CA VAL A 286 13.87 19.36 -31.70
C VAL A 286 12.71 19.16 -30.71
N PRO A 287 12.68 19.85 -29.56
CA PRO A 287 11.58 19.72 -28.60
C PRO A 287 10.28 20.25 -29.21
N LYS A 288 9.17 19.54 -29.01
CA LYS A 288 7.85 20.02 -29.42
C LYS A 288 7.38 21.11 -28.45
N PRO A 289 6.63 22.12 -28.94
CA PRO A 289 6.08 23.15 -28.06
C PRO A 289 5.08 22.54 -27.06
N PHE A 290 4.95 23.18 -25.89
CA PHE A 290 4.09 22.72 -24.79
C PHE A 290 2.62 22.47 -25.19
N TYR A 291 2.11 23.15 -26.23
CA TYR A 291 0.72 23.04 -26.69
C TYR A 291 0.50 22.00 -27.81
N PHE A 292 1.41 21.05 -28.03
CA PHE A 292 1.29 20.03 -29.09
C PHE A 292 -0.03 19.23 -29.07
N PHE A 293 -0.73 19.16 -27.93
CA PHE A 293 -2.02 18.46 -27.82
C PHE A 293 -3.24 19.27 -28.34
N LEU A 294 -3.08 20.56 -28.67
CA LEU A 294 -4.15 21.47 -29.13
C LEU A 294 -4.02 21.88 -30.61
N THR A 295 -3.04 21.34 -31.34
CA THR A 295 -2.74 21.67 -32.76
C THR A 295 -2.74 20.41 -33.59
#